data_AF-C6ZLB5-F1
#
_entry.id   AF-C6ZLB5-F1
#
_cell.length_a   1.000
_cell.length_b   1.000
_cell.length_c   1.000
_cell.angle_alpha   90.00
_cell.angle_beta   90.00
_cell.angle_gamma   90.00
#
_symmetry.space_group_name_H-M   'P 1'
#
loop_
_entity.id
_entity.type
_entity.pdbx_description
1 polymer ?
#
loop_
_entity_poly.entity_id
_entity_poly.type
_entity_poly.pdbx_seq_one_letter_code
_entity_poly.pdbx_strand_id
1 'polypeptide(L)'
;MAEIVLSAFLNVLFEKLASAALKTIASYKGIDAEIKKWHRSLKQIQRVLADASRKEITDDAVKEWLNDLQHLAYDIDDVLDDLATEAMHREFNHEPEAIASKVRRLIPTCCTNFSRSARMHDKLDSITAKLKDLVEEKAALGLTVGEETRPKVISRRLQTSMVDASSIIGRQVEKEALVHRLSEDEPCDQNLSILPIVGMGGVGKTTLARLLYNEKQVKDRFELKAWVCVSG
;
A
#
# COMPACT_ATOMS: atom_id res chain seq x y z
N MET A 1 -9.34 1.26 -0.57
CA MET A 1 -8.15 0.88 0.23
C MET A 1 -7.17 0.09 -0.63
N ALA A 2 -7.67 -0.86 -1.44
CA ALA A 2 -6.85 -1.64 -2.37
C ALA A 2 -6.03 -0.79 -3.36
N GLU A 3 -6.58 0.31 -3.91
CA GLU A 3 -5.84 1.19 -4.83
C GLU A 3 -4.52 1.70 -4.25
N ILE A 4 -4.54 2.25 -3.02
CA ILE A 4 -3.35 2.87 -2.41
C ILE A 4 -2.25 1.82 -2.20
N VAL A 5 -2.63 0.67 -1.65
CA VAL A 5 -1.68 -0.42 -1.37
C VAL A 5 -1.13 -1.00 -2.67
N LEU A 6 -2.00 -1.36 -3.61
CA LEU A 6 -1.58 -1.95 -4.88
C LEU A 6 -0.80 -0.95 -5.74
N SER A 7 -1.17 0.33 -5.79
CA SER A 7 -0.41 1.32 -6.55
C SER A 7 0.98 1.54 -5.98
N ALA A 8 1.12 1.58 -4.65
CA ALA A 8 2.45 1.67 -4.01
C ALA A 8 3.28 0.42 -4.34
N PHE A 9 2.68 -0.76 -4.27
CA PHE A 9 3.36 -2.01 -4.57
C PHE A 9 3.75 -2.13 -6.06
N LEU A 10 2.88 -1.74 -6.99
CA LEU A 10 3.19 -1.70 -8.42
C LEU A 10 4.36 -0.76 -8.73
N ASN A 11 4.52 0.34 -7.99
CA ASN A 11 5.68 1.21 -8.15
C ASN A 11 6.99 0.48 -7.79
N VAL A 12 7.00 -0.30 -6.71
CA VAL A 12 8.14 -1.15 -6.34
C VAL A 12 8.44 -2.16 -7.45
N LEU A 13 7.42 -2.81 -8.01
CA LEU A 13 7.60 -3.72 -9.14
C LEU A 13 8.18 -3.01 -10.37
N PHE A 14 7.74 -1.78 -10.68
CA PHE A 14 8.29 -1.01 -11.78
C PHE A 14 9.76 -0.66 -11.58
N GLU A 15 10.17 -0.34 -10.35
CA GLU A 15 11.57 -0.12 -10.01
C GLU A 15 12.41 -1.39 -10.20
N LYS A 16 11.93 -2.54 -9.69
CA LYS A 16 12.58 -3.84 -9.88
C LYS A 16 12.69 -4.21 -11.38
N LEU A 17 11.60 -4.04 -12.14
CA LEU A 17 11.55 -4.27 -13.59
C LEU A 17 12.50 -3.36 -14.38
N ALA A 18 12.80 -2.16 -13.87
CA ALA A 18 13.69 -1.21 -14.50
C ALA A 18 15.17 -1.37 -14.08
N SER A 19 15.45 -2.21 -13.08
CA SER A 19 16.78 -2.37 -12.49
C SER A 19 17.83 -2.85 -13.50
N ALA A 20 19.08 -2.40 -13.32
CA ALA A 20 20.20 -2.79 -14.18
C ALA A 20 20.50 -4.29 -14.08
N ALA A 21 20.48 -4.83 -12.86
CA ALA A 21 20.69 -6.25 -12.60
C ALA A 21 19.67 -7.11 -13.37
N LEU A 22 18.38 -6.75 -13.33
CA LEU A 22 17.35 -7.47 -14.06
C LEU A 22 17.55 -7.39 -15.58
N LYS A 23 17.88 -6.20 -16.12
CA LYS A 23 18.14 -6.04 -17.56
C LYS A 23 19.28 -6.95 -18.04
N THR A 24 20.36 -7.04 -17.28
CA THR A 24 21.52 -7.88 -17.62
C THR A 24 21.14 -9.36 -17.63
N ILE A 25 20.46 -9.85 -16.58
CA ILE A 25 20.09 -11.27 -16.50
C ILE A 25 18.97 -11.64 -17.47
N ALA A 26 18.03 -10.73 -17.73
CA ALA A 26 16.94 -10.93 -18.70
C ALA A 26 17.50 -11.10 -20.12
N SER A 27 18.44 -10.23 -20.52
CA SER A 27 19.14 -10.33 -21.80
C SER A 27 19.91 -11.63 -21.94
N TYR A 28 20.63 -12.03 -20.90
CA TYR A 28 21.34 -13.29 -20.91
C TYR A 28 20.41 -14.51 -21.04
N LYS A 29 19.27 -14.51 -20.34
CA LYS A 29 18.31 -15.62 -20.35
C LYS A 29 17.34 -15.56 -21.54
N GLY A 30 17.36 -14.50 -22.34
CA GLY A 30 16.47 -14.31 -23.48
C GLY A 30 15.01 -14.03 -23.09
N ILE A 31 14.76 -13.43 -21.91
CA ILE A 31 13.41 -13.18 -21.37
C ILE A 31 13.01 -11.69 -21.39
N ASP A 32 13.73 -10.84 -22.13
CA ASP A 32 13.44 -9.40 -22.20
C ASP A 32 12.05 -9.11 -22.75
N ALA A 33 11.56 -9.95 -23.66
CA ALA A 33 10.26 -9.76 -24.30
C ALA A 33 9.13 -9.92 -23.27
N GLU A 34 9.24 -10.93 -22.40
CA GLU A 34 8.34 -11.25 -21.31
C GLU A 34 8.35 -10.12 -20.28
N ILE A 35 9.53 -9.70 -19.82
CA ILE A 35 9.66 -8.58 -18.86
C ILE A 35 9.06 -7.28 -19.42
N LYS A 36 9.31 -6.96 -20.71
CA LYS A 36 8.68 -5.80 -21.38
C LYS A 36 7.16 -5.97 -21.53
N LYS A 37 6.66 -7.20 -21.70
CA LYS A 37 5.23 -7.48 -21.75
C LYS A 37 4.59 -7.27 -20.38
N TRP A 38 5.21 -7.75 -19.31
CA TRP A 38 4.74 -7.55 -17.93
C TRP A 38 4.65 -6.08 -17.56
N HIS A 39 5.70 -5.32 -17.85
CA HIS A 39 5.71 -3.87 -17.62
C HIS A 39 4.53 -3.16 -18.31
N ARG A 40 4.20 -3.58 -19.54
CA ARG A 40 3.06 -3.03 -20.28
C ARG A 40 1.71 -3.43 -19.65
N SER A 41 1.54 -4.70 -19.28
CA SER A 41 0.31 -5.18 -18.64
C SER A 41 0.06 -4.50 -17.29
N LEU A 42 1.07 -4.44 -16.42
CA LEU A 42 0.98 -3.77 -15.12
C LEU A 42 0.65 -2.28 -15.27
N LYS A 43 1.21 -1.58 -16.26
CA LYS A 43 0.83 -0.19 -16.56
C LYS A 43 -0.63 -0.04 -16.99
N GLN A 44 -1.15 -0.99 -17.76
CA GLN A 44 -2.56 -0.96 -18.16
C GLN A 44 -3.50 -1.20 -16.98
N ILE A 45 -3.12 -2.09 -16.07
CA ILE A 45 -3.84 -2.39 -14.84
C ILE A 45 -3.81 -1.18 -13.89
N GLN A 46 -2.64 -0.54 -13.72
CA GLN A 46 -2.49 0.63 -12.86
C GLN A 46 -3.47 1.76 -13.23
N ARG A 47 -3.74 1.94 -14.51
CA ARG A 47 -4.68 2.97 -15.01
C ARG A 47 -6.14 2.76 -14.57
N VAL A 48 -6.52 1.54 -14.22
CA VAL A 48 -7.90 1.18 -13.83
C VAL A 48 -8.04 0.90 -12.34
N LEU A 49 -6.94 0.85 -11.57
CA LEU A 49 -6.96 0.56 -10.14
C LEU A 49 -7.88 1.47 -9.32
N ALA A 50 -7.92 2.77 -9.67
CA ALA A 50 -8.78 3.74 -9.00
C ALA A 50 -10.26 3.42 -9.21
N ASP A 51 -10.65 3.05 -10.44
CA ASP A 51 -12.02 2.66 -10.74
C ASP A 51 -12.39 1.33 -10.07
N ALA A 52 -11.48 0.35 -10.15
CA ALA A 52 -11.63 -0.96 -9.53
C ALA A 52 -11.81 -0.84 -8.00
N SER A 53 -10.99 -0.07 -7.30
CA SER A 53 -11.11 0.07 -5.84
C SER A 53 -12.40 0.78 -5.40
N ARG A 54 -13.02 1.61 -6.25
CA ARG A 54 -14.35 2.17 -5.97
C ARG A 54 -15.46 1.12 -6.12
N LYS A 55 -15.34 0.26 -7.15
CA LYS A 55 -16.33 -0.78 -7.46
C LYS A 55 -16.21 -2.01 -6.56
N GLU A 56 -15.04 -2.26 -5.97
CA GLU A 56 -14.75 -3.37 -5.02
C GLU A 56 -15.79 -3.51 -3.89
N ILE A 57 -16.39 -2.40 -3.45
CA ILE A 57 -17.37 -2.40 -2.35
C ILE A 57 -18.73 -2.97 -2.81
N THR A 58 -19.06 -2.83 -4.09
CA THR A 58 -20.38 -3.13 -4.66
C THR A 58 -20.40 -4.31 -5.61
N ASP A 59 -19.23 -4.68 -6.15
CA ASP A 59 -19.08 -5.71 -7.17
C ASP A 59 -18.05 -6.74 -6.72
N ASP A 60 -18.53 -7.93 -6.36
CA ASP A 60 -17.70 -9.04 -5.88
C ASP A 60 -16.72 -9.54 -6.96
N ALA A 61 -17.07 -9.45 -8.25
CA ALA A 61 -16.17 -9.86 -9.33
C ALA A 61 -14.98 -8.89 -9.46
N VAL A 62 -15.21 -7.59 -9.25
CA VAL A 62 -14.11 -6.61 -9.19
C VAL A 62 -13.22 -6.84 -7.96
N LYS A 63 -13.81 -7.25 -6.84
CA LYS A 63 -13.06 -7.58 -5.63
C LYS A 63 -12.19 -8.82 -5.81
N GLU A 64 -12.72 -9.86 -6.45
CA GLU A 64 -11.95 -11.06 -6.80
C GLU A 64 -10.79 -10.70 -7.74
N TRP A 65 -11.05 -9.93 -8.79
CA TRP A 65 -10.02 -9.43 -9.72
C TRP A 65 -8.90 -8.64 -9.03
N LEU A 66 -9.22 -7.81 -8.03
CA LEU A 66 -8.22 -7.08 -7.23
C LEU A 66 -7.39 -8.02 -6.33
N ASN A 67 -8.01 -9.05 -5.75
CA ASN A 67 -7.29 -10.05 -4.96
C ASN A 67 -6.35 -10.88 -5.84
N ASP A 68 -6.80 -11.29 -7.03
CA ASP A 68 -5.97 -12.03 -7.99
C ASP A 68 -4.79 -11.20 -8.46
N LEU A 69 -5.00 -9.90 -8.71
CA LEU A 69 -3.92 -8.96 -8.98
C LEU A 69 -2.94 -8.87 -7.81
N GLN A 70 -3.42 -8.82 -6.56
CA GLN A 70 -2.55 -8.78 -5.38
C GLN A 70 -1.69 -10.03 -5.27
N HIS A 71 -2.29 -11.21 -5.41
CA HIS A 71 -1.56 -12.48 -5.37
C HIS A 71 -0.53 -12.56 -6.50
N LEU A 72 -0.91 -12.18 -7.72
CA LEU A 72 -0.01 -12.15 -8.86
C LEU A 72 1.15 -11.16 -8.67
N ALA A 73 0.91 -10.03 -8.01
CA ALA A 73 1.96 -9.06 -7.73
C ALA A 73 3.04 -9.66 -6.81
N TYR A 74 2.67 -10.47 -5.82
CA TYR A 74 3.63 -11.21 -5.00
C TYR A 74 4.38 -12.28 -5.82
N ASP A 75 3.68 -13.04 -6.66
CA ASP A 75 4.31 -14.01 -7.57
C ASP A 75 5.37 -13.33 -8.48
N ILE A 76 5.06 -12.13 -8.98
CA ILE A 76 6.00 -11.32 -9.78
C ILE A 76 7.20 -10.90 -8.93
N ASP A 77 6.96 -10.37 -7.73
CA ASP A 77 8.02 -9.89 -6.83
C ASP A 77 9.04 -10.99 -6.53
N ASP A 78 8.54 -12.18 -6.17
CA ASP A 78 9.35 -13.37 -5.88
C ASP A 78 10.23 -13.76 -7.08
N VAL A 79 9.67 -13.75 -8.30
CA VAL A 79 10.43 -14.09 -9.52
C VAL A 79 11.47 -13.01 -9.86
N LEU A 80 11.15 -11.73 -9.65
CA LEU A 80 12.11 -10.66 -9.86
C LEU A 80 13.28 -10.73 -8.88
N ASP A 81 13.02 -11.10 -7.62
CA ASP A 81 14.07 -11.30 -6.60
C ASP A 81 14.92 -12.55 -6.88
N ASP A 82 14.31 -13.64 -7.33
CA ASP A 82 15.03 -14.84 -7.80
C ASP A 82 16.00 -14.47 -8.95
N LEU A 83 15.53 -13.66 -9.91
CA LEU A 83 16.34 -13.21 -11.05
C LEU A 83 17.46 -12.24 -10.63
N ALA A 84 17.18 -11.29 -9.74
CA ALA A 84 18.18 -10.36 -9.21
C ALA A 84 19.26 -11.09 -8.41
N THR A 85 18.87 -12.09 -7.61
CA THR A 85 19.80 -12.93 -6.84
C THR A 85 20.70 -13.74 -7.77
N GLU A 86 20.16 -14.28 -8.85
CA GLU A 86 20.95 -14.98 -9.87
C GLU A 86 21.95 -14.03 -10.57
N ALA A 87 21.55 -12.78 -10.83
CA ALA A 87 22.46 -11.77 -11.38
C ALA A 87 23.65 -11.51 -10.45
N MET A 88 23.40 -11.32 -9.16
CA MET A 88 24.44 -11.10 -8.15
C MET A 88 25.40 -12.29 -8.02
N HIS A 89 24.87 -13.52 -8.00
CA HIS A 89 25.70 -14.72 -7.98
C HIS A 89 26.64 -14.81 -9.19
N ARG A 90 26.22 -14.33 -10.35
CA ARG A 90 27.06 -14.33 -11.55
C ARG A 90 28.15 -13.29 -11.52
N GLU A 91 27.85 -12.07 -11.07
CA GLU A 91 28.86 -11.03 -10.88
C GLU A 91 29.97 -11.50 -9.93
N PHE A 92 29.59 -12.14 -8.81
CA PHE A 92 30.55 -12.67 -7.83
C PHE A 92 31.39 -13.86 -8.33
N ASN A 93 30.85 -14.66 -9.25
CA ASN A 93 31.57 -15.78 -9.86
C ASN A 93 32.46 -15.36 -11.05
N HIS A 94 32.38 -14.09 -11.49
CA HIS A 94 33.19 -13.53 -12.58
C HIS A 94 34.35 -12.62 -12.12
N GLU A 95 34.60 -12.46 -10.80
CA GLU A 95 35.82 -11.81 -10.32
C GLU A 95 37.07 -12.57 -10.81
N PRO A 96 38.12 -11.86 -11.28
CA PRO A 96 39.30 -12.49 -11.87
C PRO A 96 39.99 -13.39 -10.84
N GLU A 97 40.42 -14.56 -11.31
CA GLU A 97 41.14 -15.61 -10.59
C GLU A 97 42.45 -15.11 -9.95
N ALA A 98 42.32 -14.37 -8.85
CA ALA A 98 43.40 -14.12 -7.92
C ALA A 98 42.89 -14.46 -6.52
N ILE A 99 43.13 -15.71 -6.11
CA ILE A 99 43.16 -16.20 -4.71
C ILE A 99 41.89 -16.92 -4.17
N ALA A 100 40.86 -17.21 -4.97
CA ALA A 100 39.74 -18.06 -4.48
C ALA A 100 40.02 -19.58 -4.64
N SER A 101 40.74 -20.11 -3.64
CA SER A 101 40.93 -21.51 -3.21
C SER A 101 40.41 -22.69 -4.08
N LYS A 102 41.28 -23.71 -4.20
CA LYS A 102 41.11 -25.03 -4.84
C LYS A 102 39.86 -25.86 -4.42
N VAL A 103 39.02 -25.35 -3.52
CA VAL A 103 37.81 -26.00 -3.00
C VAL A 103 36.58 -25.74 -3.90
N ARG A 104 36.57 -24.66 -4.72
CA ARG A 104 35.44 -24.34 -5.63
C ARG A 104 35.25 -25.36 -6.78
N ARG A 105 36.23 -26.22 -7.04
CA ARG A 105 36.17 -27.22 -8.12
C ARG A 105 35.31 -28.46 -7.81
N LEU A 106 34.74 -28.55 -6.61
CA LEU A 106 33.95 -29.70 -6.15
C LEU A 106 32.44 -29.54 -6.32
N ILE A 107 31.96 -28.38 -6.81
CA ILE A 107 30.54 -28.18 -7.10
C ILE A 107 30.36 -28.29 -8.62
N PRO A 108 29.76 -29.37 -9.15
CA PRO A 108 29.55 -29.51 -10.58
C PRO A 108 28.54 -28.47 -11.06
N THR A 109 29.04 -27.45 -11.76
CA THR A 109 28.28 -26.34 -12.35
C THR A 109 27.27 -26.79 -13.42
N CYS A 110 27.37 -28.05 -13.88
CA CYS A 110 26.50 -28.66 -14.87
C CYS A 110 25.07 -28.90 -14.38
N CYS A 111 24.93 -29.27 -13.11
CA CYS A 111 23.81 -30.10 -12.71
C CYS A 111 22.91 -29.46 -11.63
N THR A 112 23.24 -28.24 -11.20
CA THR A 112 22.40 -27.39 -10.33
C THR A 112 21.65 -26.30 -11.10
N ASN A 113 22.10 -25.94 -12.30
CA ASN A 113 21.53 -24.84 -13.08
C ASN A 113 20.36 -25.24 -13.99
N PHE A 114 20.34 -26.48 -14.48
CA PHE A 114 19.33 -26.93 -15.46
C PHE A 114 17.93 -27.08 -14.86
N SER A 115 17.84 -27.55 -13.60
CA SER A 115 16.57 -27.65 -12.86
C SER A 115 16.01 -26.26 -12.47
N ARG A 116 16.90 -25.32 -12.13
CA ARG A 116 16.51 -23.93 -11.80
C ARG A 116 16.00 -23.16 -13.01
N SER A 117 16.56 -23.36 -14.21
CA SER A 117 16.12 -22.64 -15.41
C SER A 117 14.76 -23.07 -15.91
N ALA A 118 14.48 -24.38 -16.01
CA ALA A 118 13.18 -24.88 -16.49
C ALA A 118 12.03 -24.43 -15.57
N ARG A 119 12.19 -24.60 -14.25
CA ARG A 119 11.21 -24.17 -13.25
C ARG A 119 10.97 -22.65 -13.27
N MET A 120 11.98 -21.86 -13.66
CA MET A 120 11.84 -20.40 -13.83
C MET A 120 10.98 -20.06 -15.05
N HIS A 121 11.18 -20.75 -16.19
CA HIS A 121 10.37 -20.54 -17.39
C HIS A 121 8.90 -20.87 -17.15
N ASP A 122 8.60 -21.97 -16.46
CA ASP A 122 7.21 -22.32 -16.11
C ASP A 122 6.53 -21.24 -15.26
N LYS A 123 7.27 -20.66 -14.28
CA LYS A 123 6.78 -19.53 -13.48
C LYS A 123 6.55 -18.28 -14.35
N LEU A 124 7.49 -17.97 -15.25
CA LEU A 124 7.38 -16.82 -16.17
C LEU A 124 6.15 -16.96 -17.07
N ASP A 125 5.91 -18.15 -17.62
CA ASP A 125 4.76 -18.43 -18.47
C ASP A 125 3.45 -18.34 -17.70
N SER A 126 3.41 -18.88 -16.48
CA SER A 126 2.24 -18.78 -15.60
C SER A 126 1.89 -17.33 -15.27
N ILE A 127 2.87 -16.50 -14.88
CA ILE A 127 2.67 -15.08 -14.62
C ILE A 127 2.20 -14.36 -15.89
N THR A 128 2.82 -14.69 -17.03
CA THR A 128 2.45 -14.09 -18.32
C THR A 128 1.01 -14.38 -18.71
N ALA A 129 0.53 -15.60 -18.45
CA ALA A 129 -0.86 -16.00 -18.67
C ALA A 129 -1.80 -15.23 -17.74
N LYS A 130 -1.56 -15.29 -16.42
CA LYS A 130 -2.39 -14.59 -15.43
C LYS A 130 -2.47 -13.07 -15.68
N LEU A 131 -1.36 -12.44 -16.06
CA LEU A 131 -1.36 -11.00 -16.42
C LEU A 131 -2.20 -10.72 -17.66
N LYS A 132 -2.22 -11.64 -18.62
CA LYS A 132 -3.04 -11.51 -19.82
C LYS A 132 -4.53 -11.63 -19.44
N ASP A 133 -4.86 -12.62 -18.63
CA ASP A 133 -6.23 -12.88 -18.17
C ASP A 133 -6.77 -11.66 -17.42
N LEU A 134 -6.03 -11.11 -16.44
CA LEU A 134 -6.42 -9.88 -15.72
C LEU A 134 -6.62 -8.67 -16.66
N VAL A 135 -5.80 -8.54 -17.70
CA VAL A 135 -5.92 -7.45 -18.68
C VAL A 135 -7.15 -7.62 -19.57
N GLU A 136 -7.56 -8.85 -19.86
CA GLU A 136 -8.77 -9.17 -20.64
C GLU A 136 -10.04 -9.02 -19.79
N GLU A 137 -10.02 -9.56 -18.56
CA GLU A 137 -11.11 -9.49 -17.59
C GLU A 137 -11.49 -8.04 -17.25
N LYS A 138 -10.52 -7.13 -17.17
CA LYS A 138 -10.82 -5.72 -16.88
C LYS A 138 -11.86 -5.12 -17.85
N ALA A 139 -11.84 -5.56 -19.12
CA ALA A 139 -12.77 -5.09 -20.14
C ALA A 139 -14.17 -5.69 -19.92
N ALA A 140 -14.24 -6.97 -19.55
CA ALA A 140 -15.49 -7.64 -19.19
C ALA A 140 -16.13 -7.03 -17.93
N LEU A 141 -15.31 -6.60 -16.96
CA LEU A 141 -15.72 -5.91 -15.73
C LEU A 141 -16.10 -4.43 -15.97
N GLY A 142 -15.98 -3.93 -17.19
CA GLY A 142 -16.25 -2.52 -17.51
C GLY A 142 -15.38 -1.55 -16.72
N LEU A 143 -14.15 -1.94 -16.38
CA LEU A 143 -13.19 -1.08 -15.69
C LEU A 143 -12.67 -0.04 -16.67
N THR A 144 -12.83 1.23 -16.32
CA THR A 144 -12.43 2.34 -17.17
C THR A 144 -11.20 3.03 -16.61
N VAL A 145 -10.35 3.56 -17.50
CA VAL A 145 -9.32 4.50 -17.08
C VAL A 145 -10.06 5.66 -16.47
N GLY A 146 -9.84 5.93 -15.19
CA GLY A 146 -10.53 6.99 -14.50
C GLY A 146 -10.40 8.26 -15.33
N GLU A 147 -11.51 8.75 -15.89
CA GLU A 147 -11.58 10.17 -16.19
C GLU A 147 -11.24 10.87 -14.89
N GLU A 148 -10.48 11.96 -14.97
CA GLU A 148 -10.45 12.99 -13.94
C GLU A 148 -11.85 13.62 -13.82
N THR A 149 -12.90 12.80 -13.68
CA THR A 149 -14.10 13.19 -12.97
C THR A 149 -13.60 13.50 -11.58
N ARG A 150 -13.31 14.80 -11.41
CA ARG A 150 -13.02 15.53 -10.17
C ARG A 150 -13.46 14.67 -9.02
N PRO A 151 -12.58 14.40 -8.02
CA PRO A 151 -12.89 13.47 -6.95
C PRO A 151 -14.32 13.76 -6.59
N LYS A 152 -15.23 12.84 -6.93
CA LYS A 152 -16.61 12.99 -6.53
C LYS A 152 -16.38 12.97 -5.04
N VAL A 153 -16.47 14.15 -4.43
CA VAL A 153 -16.37 14.32 -3.01
C VAL A 153 -17.64 13.58 -2.58
N ILE A 154 -17.55 12.25 -2.52
CA ILE A 154 -18.09 11.48 -1.43
C ILE A 154 -17.56 12.32 -0.31
N SER A 155 -18.43 13.18 0.19
CA SER A 155 -18.23 13.95 1.39
C SER A 155 -17.91 12.85 2.38
N ARG A 156 -16.61 12.51 2.50
CA ARG A 156 -15.98 11.97 3.69
C ARG A 156 -16.56 12.94 4.69
N ARG A 157 -17.59 12.51 5.43
CA ARG A 157 -18.38 13.41 6.28
C ARG A 157 -17.34 14.13 7.09
N LEU A 158 -17.04 15.38 6.70
CA LEU A 158 -16.07 16.19 7.39
C LEU A 158 -16.63 16.17 8.79
N GLN A 159 -15.87 15.60 9.71
CA GLN A 159 -16.36 15.46 11.07
C GLN A 159 -16.43 16.88 11.61
N THR A 160 -17.56 17.55 11.44
CA THR A 160 -17.76 18.94 11.86
C THR A 160 -17.64 19.01 13.38
N SER A 161 -17.19 20.14 13.90
CA SER A 161 -17.19 20.38 15.34
C SER A 161 -18.60 20.52 15.91
N MET A 162 -19.60 20.78 15.06
CA MET A 162 -21.01 20.86 15.47
C MET A 162 -21.54 19.48 15.90
N VAL A 163 -22.13 19.43 17.08
CA VAL A 163 -22.81 18.26 17.63
C VAL A 163 -24.08 18.71 18.34
N ASP A 164 -25.17 17.96 18.21
CA ASP A 164 -26.34 18.14 19.05
C ASP A 164 -26.08 17.48 20.41
N ALA A 165 -25.69 18.31 21.38
CA ALA A 165 -25.36 17.86 22.73
C ALA A 165 -26.53 17.18 23.45
N SER A 166 -27.78 17.49 23.06
CA SER A 166 -28.98 16.90 23.69
C SER A 166 -29.19 15.42 23.36
N SER A 167 -28.62 14.96 22.24
CA SER A 167 -28.71 13.57 21.79
C SER A 167 -27.71 12.61 22.46
N ILE A 168 -26.78 13.13 23.27
CA ILE A 168 -25.68 12.35 23.83
C ILE A 168 -25.95 12.04 25.31
N ILE A 169 -26.08 10.75 25.62
CA ILE A 169 -26.42 10.27 26.97
C ILE A 169 -25.19 9.61 27.61
N GLY A 170 -25.03 9.78 28.92
CA GLY A 170 -24.09 8.99 29.73
C GLY A 170 -22.60 9.39 29.61
N ARG A 171 -22.29 10.56 29.05
CA ARG A 171 -20.91 11.07 28.88
C ARG A 171 -20.55 12.25 29.79
N GLN A 172 -21.42 12.54 30.76
CA GLN A 172 -21.30 13.74 31.58
C GLN A 172 -20.09 13.67 32.51
N VAL A 173 -19.85 12.50 33.13
CA VAL A 173 -18.74 12.28 34.07
C VAL A 173 -17.39 12.44 33.35
N GLU A 174 -17.21 11.80 32.19
CA GLU A 174 -15.95 11.93 31.44
C GLU A 174 -15.76 13.36 30.91
N LYS A 175 -16.84 14.02 30.50
CA LYS A 175 -16.79 15.42 30.06
C LYS A 175 -16.30 16.33 31.19
N GLU A 176 -16.93 16.26 32.36
CA GLU A 176 -16.57 17.10 33.52
C GLU A 176 -15.12 16.87 33.97
N ALA A 177 -14.68 15.61 34.01
CA ALA A 177 -13.30 15.29 34.35
C ALA A 177 -12.28 15.91 33.36
N LEU A 178 -12.58 15.92 32.06
CA LEU A 178 -11.71 16.50 31.05
C LEU A 178 -11.77 18.04 31.04
N VAL A 179 -12.92 18.65 31.34
CA VAL A 179 -13.03 20.11 31.54
C VAL A 179 -12.19 20.57 32.73
N HIS A 180 -12.21 19.81 33.83
CA HIS A 180 -11.39 20.09 35.00
C HIS A 180 -9.90 20.08 34.64
N ARG A 181 -9.43 19.02 33.97
CA ARG A 181 -8.03 18.93 33.51
C ARG A 181 -7.62 20.01 32.52
N LEU A 182 -8.53 20.46 31.66
CA LEU A 182 -8.28 21.59 30.77
C LEU A 182 -8.24 22.93 31.51
N SER A 183 -8.79 22.99 32.72
CA SER A 183 -8.85 24.18 33.57
C SER A 183 -7.72 24.24 34.60
N GLU A 184 -7.06 23.12 34.88
CA GLU A 184 -5.89 23.06 35.74
C GLU A 184 -4.71 23.77 35.08
N ASP A 185 -4.31 24.89 35.67
CA ASP A 185 -3.04 25.55 35.34
C ASP A 185 -1.92 24.82 36.09
N GLU A 186 -1.52 23.65 35.60
CA GLU A 186 -0.31 23.02 36.12
C GLU A 186 0.91 23.89 35.75
N PRO A 187 1.78 24.23 36.72
CA PRO A 187 3.01 24.95 36.46
C PRO A 187 3.94 24.04 35.65
N CYS A 188 3.89 24.17 34.33
CA CYS A 188 4.74 23.45 33.40
C CYS A 188 5.72 24.42 32.76
N ASP A 189 7.01 24.09 32.77
CA ASP A 189 8.07 24.85 32.09
C ASP A 189 7.92 24.83 30.55
N GLN A 190 6.95 24.08 30.02
CA GLN A 190 6.66 23.96 28.59
C GLN A 190 5.28 24.55 28.29
N ASN A 191 5.23 25.52 27.37
CA ASN A 191 4.02 26.25 26.94
C ASN A 191 3.03 25.39 26.11
N LEU A 192 3.03 24.05 26.27
CA LEU A 192 2.21 23.13 25.48
C LEU A 192 1.58 22.04 26.37
N SER A 193 0.25 21.97 26.37
CA SER A 193 -0.51 20.91 27.03
C SER A 193 -1.20 20.02 25.99
N ILE A 194 -1.10 18.70 26.17
CA ILE A 194 -1.67 17.69 25.26
C ILE A 194 -2.61 16.79 26.05
N LEU A 195 -3.86 16.68 25.59
CA LEU A 195 -4.89 15.81 26.19
C LEU A 195 -5.31 14.70 25.22
N PRO A 196 -4.72 13.50 25.31
CA PRO A 196 -5.04 12.39 24.41
C PRO A 196 -6.35 11.69 24.80
N ILE A 197 -7.20 11.38 23.81
CA ILE A 197 -8.41 10.54 23.97
C ILE A 197 -8.22 9.25 23.18
N VAL A 198 -8.02 8.13 23.88
CA VAL A 198 -7.68 6.81 23.29
C VAL A 198 -8.77 5.79 23.59
N GLY A 199 -8.98 4.84 22.68
CA GLY A 199 -9.97 3.78 22.81
C GLY A 199 -10.31 3.12 21.48
N MET A 200 -11.08 2.04 21.51
CA MET A 200 -11.47 1.28 20.32
C MET A 200 -12.26 2.11 19.30
N GLY A 201 -12.31 1.65 18.04
CA GLY A 201 -13.15 2.23 17.00
C GLY A 201 -14.63 2.25 17.42
N GLY A 202 -15.38 3.27 17.00
CA GLY A 202 -16.83 3.35 17.28
C GLY A 202 -17.22 3.73 18.72
N VAL A 203 -16.29 3.76 19.68
CA VAL A 203 -16.61 4.06 21.09
C VAL A 203 -17.02 5.51 21.37
N GLY A 204 -17.05 6.39 20.36
CA GLY A 204 -17.51 7.78 20.53
C GLY A 204 -16.45 8.78 20.99
N LYS A 205 -15.15 8.52 20.75
CA LYS A 205 -14.05 9.46 21.08
C LYS A 205 -14.24 10.84 20.47
N THR A 206 -14.52 10.91 19.17
CA THR A 206 -14.80 12.16 18.46
C THR A 206 -16.02 12.86 19.05
N THR A 207 -17.04 12.12 19.47
CA THR A 207 -18.25 12.67 20.11
C THR A 207 -17.90 13.36 21.42
N LEU A 208 -17.07 12.75 22.26
CA LEU A 208 -16.59 13.35 23.50
C LEU A 208 -15.73 14.60 23.25
N ALA A 209 -14.81 14.54 22.29
CA ALA A 209 -14.00 15.70 21.90
C ALA A 209 -14.86 16.89 21.40
N ARG A 210 -15.94 16.62 20.64
CA ARG A 210 -16.89 17.65 20.21
C ARG A 210 -17.68 18.26 21.35
N LEU A 211 -18.09 17.45 22.34
CA LEU A 211 -18.75 17.96 23.54
C LEU A 211 -17.86 18.94 24.29
N LEU A 212 -16.59 18.57 24.49
CA LEU A 212 -15.60 19.42 25.14
C LEU A 212 -15.32 20.69 24.35
N TYR A 213 -15.12 20.58 23.03
CA TYR A 213 -14.85 21.71 22.15
C TYR A 213 -15.95 22.79 22.22
N ASN A 214 -17.20 22.35 22.39
CA ASN A 214 -18.37 23.22 22.45
C ASN A 214 -18.78 23.67 23.85
N GLU A 215 -18.14 23.13 24.89
CA GLU A 215 -18.43 23.44 26.30
C GLU A 215 -18.14 24.90 26.61
N LYS A 216 -18.99 25.51 27.45
CA LYS A 216 -18.92 26.95 27.70
C LYS A 216 -17.61 27.34 28.39
N GLN A 217 -17.20 26.59 29.40
CA GLN A 217 -15.96 26.84 30.14
C GLN A 217 -14.72 26.76 29.23
N VAL A 218 -14.72 25.83 28.27
CA VAL A 218 -13.64 25.69 27.27
C VAL A 218 -13.69 26.82 26.24
N LYS A 219 -14.88 27.29 25.84
CA LYS A 219 -15.03 28.47 24.95
C LYS A 219 -14.50 29.74 25.59
N ASP A 220 -14.79 29.95 26.86
CA ASP A 220 -14.45 31.18 27.57
C ASP A 220 -12.94 31.25 27.89
N ARG A 221 -12.26 30.10 27.98
CA ARG A 221 -10.82 30.01 28.28
C ARG A 221 -9.90 30.18 27.07
N PHE A 222 -10.30 29.72 25.89
CA PHE A 222 -9.46 29.73 24.68
C PHE A 222 -9.96 30.73 23.64
N GLU A 223 -9.21 31.80 23.42
CA GLU A 223 -9.53 32.86 22.43
C GLU A 223 -9.63 32.31 21.00
N LEU A 224 -8.73 31.39 20.65
CA LEU A 224 -8.67 30.76 19.33
C LEU A 224 -8.79 29.24 19.47
N LYS A 225 -9.64 28.67 18.62
CA LYS A 225 -9.85 27.23 18.54
C LYS A 225 -9.95 26.78 17.10
N ALA A 226 -9.32 25.66 16.81
CA ALA A 226 -9.37 25.02 15.51
C ALA A 226 -9.81 23.56 15.68
N TRP A 227 -10.57 23.07 14.71
CA TRP A 227 -10.94 21.66 14.61
C TRP A 227 -10.44 21.13 13.28
N VAL A 228 -9.48 20.20 13.32
CA VAL A 228 -8.85 19.64 12.13
C VAL A 228 -9.13 18.15 12.08
N CYS A 229 -9.64 17.67 10.95
CA CYS A 229 -9.80 16.25 10.69
C CYS A 229 -8.62 15.78 9.85
N VAL A 230 -7.79 14.89 10.40
CA VAL A 230 -6.68 14.25 9.70
C VAL A 230 -7.07 12.80 9.42
N SER A 231 -7.05 12.39 8.17
CA SER A 231 -7.22 11.00 7.76
C SER A 231 -6.03 10.60 6.89
N GLY A 232 -5.32 9.55 7.27
CA GLY A 232 -4.30 8.89 6.43
C GLY A 232 -4.92 7.95 5.42
#